data_AF-A0A932VBC2-F1
#
_entry.id   AF-A0A932VBC2-F1
#
_cell.length_a   1.000
_cell.length_b   1.000
_cell.length_c   1.000
_cell.angle_alpha   90.00
_cell.angle_beta   90.00
_cell.angle_gamma   90.00
#
_symmetry.space_group_name_H-M   'P 1'
#
loop_
_entity.id
_entity.type
_entity.pdbx_description
1 polymer ?
#
loop_
_entity_poly.entity_id
_entity_poly.type
_entity_poly.pdbx_seq_one_letter_code
_entity_poly.pdbx_strand_id
1 'polypeptide(L)' 'MSIANIKLPTEEINLLCQYTGQKTGQKAVQTALLYYLKEARQRRISQILPKISFHKGFNPLRLRRRER' A
#
# COMPACT_ATOMS: atom_id res chain seq x y z
N MET A 1 -3.65 -5.21 -20.48
CA MET A 1 -3.25 -4.17 -19.49
C MET A 1 -3.71 -2.83 -20.04
N SER A 2 -4.50 -2.06 -19.28
CA SER A 2 -4.88 -0.70 -19.69
C SER A 2 -3.69 0.23 -19.49
N ILE A 3 -3.32 0.99 -20.52
CA ILE A 3 -2.22 1.97 -20.47
C ILE A 3 -2.86 3.34 -20.32
N ALA A 4 -2.76 3.92 -19.13
CA ALA A 4 -3.16 5.30 -18.91
C ALA A 4 -2.06 6.22 -19.43
N ASN A 5 -2.39 7.13 -20.35
CA ASN A 5 -1.43 8.06 -20.92
C ASN A 5 -1.39 9.35 -20.10
N ILE A 6 -0.74 9.27 -18.92
CA ILE A 6 -0.63 10.39 -17.98
C ILE A 6 0.65 11.16 -18.30
N LYS A 7 0.52 12.46 -18.59
CA LYS A 7 1.68 13.34 -18.75
C LYS A 7 2.19 13.73 -17.37
N LEU A 8 3.42 13.32 -17.07
CA LEU A 8 4.14 13.71 -15.86
C LEU A 8 5.40 14.49 -16.25
N PRO A 9 5.78 15.53 -15.50
CA PRO A 9 7.05 16.22 -15.71
C PRO A 9 8.22 15.24 -15.61
N THR A 10 9.22 15.40 -16.47
CA THR A 10 10.40 14.53 -16.51
C THR A 10 11.20 14.59 -15.20
N GLU A 11 11.27 15.76 -14.57
CA GLU A 11 11.92 15.97 -13.28
C GLU A 11 11.30 15.12 -12.17
N GLU A 12 9.97 15.08 -12.11
CA GLU A 12 9.24 14.26 -11.13
C GLU A 12 9.46 12.76 -11.36
N ILE A 13 9.47 12.31 -12.61
CA ILE A 13 9.77 10.91 -12.95
C ILE A 13 11.19 10.53 -12.50
N ASN A 14 12.16 11.42 -12.74
CA ASN A 14 13.54 11.17 -12.34
C ASN A 14 13.70 11.08 -10.82
N LEU A 15 13.05 11.98 -10.08
CA LEU A 15 12.98 11.90 -8.61
C LEU A 15 12.33 10.58 -8.17
N LEU A 16 11.22 10.19 -8.79
CA LEU A 16 10.54 8.93 -8.49
C LEU A 16 11.45 7.71 -8.72
N CYS A 17 12.21 7.70 -9.81
CA CYS A 17 13.19 6.65 -10.11
C CYS A 17 14.30 6.59 -9.04
N GLN A 18 14.79 7.74 -8.57
CA GLN A 18 15.79 7.82 -7.49
C GLN A 18 15.24 7.24 -6.18
N TYR A 19 14.03 7.64 -5.77
CA TYR A 19 13.42 7.14 -4.53
C TYR A 19 13.05 5.65 -4.58
N THR A 20 12.64 5.15 -5.76
CA THR A 20 12.20 3.75 -5.91
C THR A 20 13.31 2.80 -6.36
N GLY A 21 14.49 3.32 -6.71
CA GLY A 21 15.61 2.56 -7.27
C GLY A 21 15.32 1.93 -8.64
N GLN A 22 14.30 2.41 -9.36
CA GLN A 22 13.88 1.85 -10.63
C GLN A 22 14.55 2.53 -11.82
N LYS A 23 14.83 1.74 -12.87
CA LYS A 23 15.47 2.24 -14.11
C LYS A 23 14.48 2.86 -15.10
N THR A 24 13.18 2.58 -14.97
CA THR A 24 12.15 3.09 -15.87
C THR A 24 11.06 3.81 -15.11
N GLY A 25 10.59 4.94 -15.64
CA GLY A 25 9.53 5.73 -15.02
C GLY A 25 8.24 4.95 -14.79
N GLN A 26 7.87 4.06 -15.72
CA GLN A 26 6.71 3.18 -15.56
C GLN A 26 6.82 2.28 -14.32
N LYS A 27 7.99 1.64 -14.12
CA LYS A 27 8.21 0.81 -12.93
C LYS A 27 8.26 1.65 -11.67
N ALA A 28 8.90 2.82 -11.71
CA ALA A 28 8.95 3.74 -10.58
C ALA A 28 7.54 4.14 -10.13
N VAL A 29 6.67 4.57 -11.06
CA VAL A 29 5.28 4.93 -10.79
C VAL A 29 4.50 3.75 -10.23
N GLN A 30 4.64 2.56 -10.82
CA GLN A 30 3.97 1.36 -10.33
C GLN A 30 4.40 1.01 -8.90
N THR A 31 5.69 1.05 -8.59
CA THR A 31 6.23 0.79 -7.26
C THR A 31 5.74 1.82 -6.24
N ALA A 32 5.75 3.10 -6.59
CA ALA A 32 5.26 4.18 -5.72
C ALA A 32 3.75 4.01 -5.42
N LEU A 33 2.94 3.69 -6.44
CA LEU A 33 1.51 3.43 -6.26
C LEU A 33 1.25 2.23 -5.34
N LEU A 34 2.02 1.15 -5.49
CA LEU A 34 1.90 -0.02 -4.61
C LEU A 34 2.20 0.35 -3.16
N TYR A 35 3.23 1.15 -2.93
CA TYR A 35 3.58 1.61 -1.58
C TYR A 35 2.49 2.51 -1.00
N TYR A 36 2.01 3.49 -1.77
CA TYR A 36 0.93 4.38 -1.36
C TYR A 36 -0.35 3.62 -1.00
N LEU A 37 -0.77 2.66 -1.82
CA LEU A 37 -1.97 1.86 -1.55
C LEU A 37 -1.82 0.99 -0.31
N LYS A 38 -0.62 0.46 -0.05
CA LYS A 38 -0.32 -0.30 1.16
C LYS A 38 -0.43 0.59 2.40
N GLU A 39 0.17 1.77 2.38
CA GLU A 39 0.09 2.76 3.46
C GLU A 39 -1.36 3.20 3.71
N ALA A 40 -2.10 3.55 2.66
CA ALA A 40 -3.50 3.93 2.76
C ALA A 40 -4.36 2.82 3.38
N ARG A 41 -4.12 1.56 2.99
CA ARG A 41 -4.78 0.39 3.59
C ARG A 41 -4.44 0.25 5.07
N GLN A 42 -3.16 0.39 5.43
CA GLN A 42 -2.73 0.30 6.83
C GLN A 42 -3.37 1.40 7.69
N ARG A 43 -3.42 2.63 7.20
CA ARG A 43 -4.10 3.76 7.87
C ARG A 43 -5.59 3.49 8.07
N ARG A 44 -6.26 2.91 7.07
CA ARG A 44 -7.68 2.54 7.21
C ARG A 44 -7.88 1.45 8.26
N ILE A 45 -7.01 0.44 8.28
CA ILE A 45 -7.07 -0.64 9.27
C ILE A 45 -6.82 -0.09 10.68
N SER A 46 -5.84 0.80 10.87
CA SER A 46 -5.55 1.39 12.19
C SER A 46 -6.68 2.27 12.70
N GLN A 47 -7.49 2.87 11.83
CA GLN A 47 -8.71 3.59 12.22
C GLN A 47 -9.87 2.67 12.60
N ILE A 48 -9.93 1.46 12.03
CA ILE A 48 -11.00 0.48 12.28
C ILE A 48 -10.72 -0.32 13.56
N LEU A 49 -9.47 -0.74 13.79
CA LEU A 49 -9.09 -1.61 14.91
C LEU A 49 -9.57 -1.10 16.29
N PRO A 50 -9.46 0.19 16.64
CA PRO A 50 -9.95 0.71 17.92
C PRO A 50 -11.48 0.70 18.06
N LYS A 51 -12.21 0.71 16.94
CA LYS A 51 -13.68 0.64 16.92
C LYS A 51 -14.19 -0.78 17.11
N ILE A 52 -13.34 -1.78 16.94
CA ILE A 52 -13.67 -3.16 17.21
C ILE A 52 -13.50 -3.36 18.73
N SER A 53 -14.62 -3.34 19.46
CA SER A 53 -14.62 -3.77 20.85
C SER A 53 -14.34 -5.27 20.89
N PHE A 54 -13.09 -5.64 21.14
CA PHE A 54 -12.75 -7.02 21.44
C PHE A 54 -13.38 -7.35 22.80
N HIS A 55 -14.52 -8.06 22.78
CA HIS A 55 -15.13 -8.59 24.00
C HIS A 55 -14.04 -9.31 24.82
N LYS A 56 -13.99 -9.01 26.13
CA LYS A 56 -13.03 -9.62 27.08
C LYS A 56 -12.93 -11.12 26.82
N GLY A 57 -11.81 -11.58 26.25
CA GLY A 57 -11.59 -12.98 25.86
C GLY A 57 -11.22 -13.20 24.38
N PHE A 58 -11.38 -12.21 23.50
CA PHE A 58 -10.95 -12.33 22.10
C PHE A 58 -9.43 -12.18 21.98
N ASN A 59 -8.74 -13.32 21.84
CA ASN A 59 -7.31 -13.35 21.54
C ASN A 59 -7.09 -13.59 20.04
N PRO A 60 -6.75 -12.56 19.24
CA PRO A 60 -6.61 -12.68 17.78
C PRO A 60 -5.53 -13.68 17.36
N LEU A 61 -4.58 -14.03 18.25
CA LEU A 61 -3.55 -15.03 17.99
C LEU A 61 -4.09 -16.48 17.93
N ARG A 62 -5.32 -16.73 18.42
CA ARG A 62 -5.97 -18.07 18.36
C ARG A 62 -6.64 -18.38 17.03
N LEU A 63 -6.84 -17.42 16.14
CA LEU A 63 -7.51 -17.63 14.83
C LEU A 63 -6.66 -18.44 13.82
N ARG A 64 -5.39 -18.70 14.11
CA ARG A 64 -4.42 -19.32 13.18
C ARG A 64 -4.72 -20.75 12.70
N ARG A 65 -5.75 -21.45 13.21
CA ARG A 65 -5.97 -22.87 12.89
C ARG A 65 -7.29 -23.25 12.21
N ARG A 66 -8.29 -22.36 12.12
CA ARG A 66 -9.62 -22.74 11.56
C ARG A 66 -10.06 -22.01 10.30
N GLU A 67 -9.44 -20.88 9.95
CA GLU A 67 -9.78 -20.10 8.74
C GLU A 67 -8.75 -20.22 7.61
N ARG A 68 -7.80 -21.17 7.72
CA ARG A 68 -6.95 -21.54 6.57
C ARG A 68 -7.68 -22.53 5.68
#